data_AF-A0A2G8SPJ9-F1
#
_entry.id   AF-A0A2G8SPJ9-F1
#
_cell.length_a   1.000
_cell.length_b   1.000
_cell.length_c   1.000
_cell.angle_alpha   90.00
_cell.angle_beta   90.00
_cell.angle_gamma   90.00
#
_symmetry.space_group_name_H-M   'P 1'
#
loop_
_entity.id
_entity.type
_entity.pdbx_description
1 polymer ?
#
loop_
_entity_poly.entity_id
_entity_poly.type
_entity_poly.pdbx_seq_one_letter_code
_entity_poly.pdbx_strand_id
1 'polypeptide(L)'
;MPSIEPQAGSVELSHPLVTIVNDNSMSEDDPPRSGGFFQCVHAIVTPTRIFVEGPYHTQSNRVVRKYYEHRDNFILVEFRGENRMPFCGPLKVRVPSPFPSLAYIYHLDKASDCSLVKQCFGKILKQGLEIAGRTFRSLGYSISGLQEHMVWFMSDFEHPEEGSVTPEKILNGLGDFRSCINHPSKYAASIAQAFSDTIPSCKIRAGQWTEEVVDLGTRPYEFTDGQGTISIELRDQIWKVLCEVWPDKRRLVLKPSAFQICFLGYKGIVLVDEQLEGIHMKLRNSMKKFAVHNMAEAEIEIVKAFIEPGPAKLCRSLILVLEDLGVCQEAFLRLQQHATFTVTTGGYSLESTTGLLRRHDLGNVYGLRWTIEHLQDAGMGMEGEQLRPEYIMDNRFIQRLIEFAQAHVLSEIKNDARITIPNAFQLVGCADEGPTYIAQGHNPEDVLCLKDGEIFACVQLPDTDEPIYLRGFVTISRSPYLHPGDVQRVWAIGKPLENDKRLCFFRNLRNVVVMPSIGKLAGSDVDG
;
A
#
# COMPACT_ATOMS: atom_id res chain seq x y z
N MET A 1 39.32 -58.98 14.33
CA MET A 1 38.14 -59.40 13.54
C MET A 1 37.23 -58.20 13.37
N PRO A 2 36.56 -58.09 12.22
CA PRO A 2 36.80 -56.99 11.27
C PRO A 2 35.82 -55.82 11.36
N SER A 3 36.24 -54.75 10.71
CA SER A 3 35.47 -53.63 10.16
C SER A 3 34.17 -54.05 9.48
N ILE A 4 33.10 -53.30 9.75
CA ILE A 4 31.84 -53.34 9.00
C ILE A 4 31.52 -51.91 8.58
N GLU A 5 31.69 -51.64 7.28
CA GLU A 5 31.09 -50.51 6.57
C GLU A 5 29.56 -50.66 6.56
N PRO A 6 28.77 -49.59 6.70
CA PRO A 6 27.36 -49.64 6.34
C PRO A 6 27.22 -49.48 4.82
N GLN A 7 26.64 -50.52 4.22
CA GLN A 7 26.24 -50.57 2.83
C GLN A 7 25.32 -49.41 2.44
N ALA A 8 25.57 -48.85 1.25
CA ALA A 8 24.67 -47.95 0.56
C ALA A 8 23.35 -48.67 0.23
N GLY A 9 22.29 -48.34 0.98
CA GLY A 9 20.92 -48.63 0.60
C GLY A 9 20.35 -47.45 -0.18
N SER A 10 20.25 -47.60 -1.50
CA SER A 10 19.48 -46.75 -2.38
C SER A 10 17.99 -46.84 -2.00
N VAL A 11 17.46 -45.81 -1.34
CA VAL A 11 16.02 -45.58 -1.27
C VAL A 11 15.68 -44.65 -2.43
N GLU A 12 15.07 -45.21 -3.48
CA GLU A 12 14.39 -44.42 -4.51
C GLU A 12 13.25 -43.64 -3.84
N LEU A 13 13.52 -42.37 -3.53
CA LEU A 13 12.47 -41.39 -3.29
C LEU A 13 12.01 -40.86 -4.65
N SER A 14 10.96 -41.46 -5.18
CA SER A 14 10.18 -40.91 -6.28
C SER A 14 9.48 -39.63 -5.81
N HIS A 15 10.21 -38.51 -5.81
CA HIS A 15 9.69 -37.16 -5.60
C HIS A 15 9.48 -36.49 -6.98
N PRO A 16 8.34 -35.83 -7.24
CA PRO A 16 8.03 -35.20 -8.53
C PRO A 16 8.79 -33.86 -8.75
N LEU A 17 10.04 -33.76 -8.29
CA LEU A 17 10.83 -32.51 -8.30
C LEU A 17 11.88 -32.46 -9.43
N VAL A 18 11.96 -33.46 -10.30
CA VAL A 18 12.95 -33.51 -11.39
C VAL A 18 12.36 -33.11 -12.76
N THR A 19 11.04 -32.91 -12.87
CA THR A 19 10.40 -32.65 -14.18
C THR A 19 10.29 -31.17 -14.56
N ILE A 20 10.74 -30.22 -13.72
CA ILE A 20 10.56 -28.77 -14.02
C ILE A 20 11.82 -28.14 -14.68
N VAL A 21 12.96 -28.84 -14.72
CA VAL A 21 14.21 -28.27 -15.28
C VAL A 21 14.40 -28.57 -16.77
N ASN A 22 13.52 -29.35 -17.41
CA ASN A 22 13.62 -29.69 -18.84
C ASN A 22 12.34 -29.48 -19.65
N ASP A 23 11.28 -28.90 -19.08
CA ASP A 23 10.10 -28.55 -19.87
C ASP A 23 10.29 -27.16 -20.48
N ASN A 24 10.96 -27.13 -21.64
CA ASN A 24 11.04 -25.97 -22.53
C ASN A 24 9.69 -25.69 -23.23
N SER A 25 8.57 -26.16 -22.66
CA SER A 25 7.23 -25.77 -23.09
C SER A 25 6.90 -24.43 -22.44
N MET A 26 7.25 -23.36 -23.16
CA MET A 26 6.54 -22.09 -23.02
C MET A 26 5.05 -22.42 -23.17
N SER A 27 4.29 -22.42 -22.07
CA SER A 27 2.85 -22.36 -22.18
C SER A 27 2.54 -21.04 -22.87
N GLU A 28 2.12 -21.10 -24.13
CA GLU A 28 1.71 -19.96 -24.96
C GLU A 28 0.52 -19.17 -24.37
N ASP A 29 0.02 -19.57 -23.19
CA ASP A 29 -1.19 -19.08 -22.52
C ASP A 29 -0.95 -18.09 -21.37
N ASP A 30 0.26 -17.57 -21.16
CA ASP A 30 0.47 -16.44 -20.23
C ASP A 30 0.28 -15.13 -21.02
N PRO A 31 -0.89 -14.47 -20.98
CA PRO A 31 -1.19 -13.36 -21.87
C PRO A 31 -0.16 -12.24 -21.71
N PRO A 32 0.34 -11.68 -22.82
CA PRO A 32 1.28 -10.57 -22.77
C PRO A 32 0.51 -9.35 -22.23
N ARG A 33 0.89 -8.91 -21.03
CA ARG A 33 0.17 -7.97 -20.13
C ARG A 33 -0.75 -8.67 -19.13
N SER A 34 -0.18 -9.55 -18.32
CA SER A 34 -0.71 -9.79 -16.97
C SER A 34 -1.07 -8.45 -16.31
N GLY A 35 -2.22 -8.33 -15.67
CA GLY A 35 -2.76 -7.10 -15.06
C GLY A 35 -1.95 -6.55 -13.88
N GLY A 36 -0.65 -6.36 -14.07
CA GLY A 36 0.30 -5.98 -13.03
C GLY A 36 0.81 -7.13 -12.16
N PHE A 37 0.63 -8.41 -12.50
CA PHE A 37 1.06 -9.57 -11.67
C PHE A 37 1.85 -10.61 -12.45
N PHE A 38 2.72 -11.39 -11.81
CA PHE A 38 3.42 -12.49 -12.49
C PHE A 38 3.73 -13.62 -11.52
N GLN A 39 4.05 -14.80 -12.07
CA GLN A 39 4.48 -15.96 -11.30
C GLN A 39 5.95 -15.76 -10.88
N CYS A 40 6.19 -15.58 -9.58
CA CYS A 40 7.51 -15.29 -9.03
C CYS A 40 7.94 -16.38 -8.04
N VAL A 41 9.17 -16.88 -8.20
CA VAL A 41 9.79 -17.78 -7.23
C VAL A 41 10.33 -16.98 -6.04
N HIS A 42 10.04 -17.45 -4.83
CA HIS A 42 10.53 -16.84 -3.60
C HIS A 42 11.64 -17.70 -2.97
N ALA A 43 12.70 -17.05 -2.51
CA ALA A 43 13.76 -17.67 -1.73
C ALA A 43 13.68 -17.17 -0.27
N ILE A 44 13.27 -18.04 0.64
CA ILE A 44 13.19 -17.74 2.07
C ILE A 44 14.53 -18.12 2.71
N VAL A 45 15.30 -17.11 3.07
CA VAL A 45 16.60 -17.24 3.72
C VAL A 45 16.40 -17.15 5.23
N THR A 46 16.78 -18.22 5.92
CA THR A 46 16.84 -18.31 7.38
C THR A 46 18.30 -18.38 7.84
N PRO A 47 18.59 -18.26 9.13
CA PRO A 47 19.97 -18.35 9.62
C PRO A 47 20.69 -19.66 9.25
N THR A 48 19.95 -20.77 9.10
CA THR A 48 20.55 -22.10 8.87
C THR A 48 20.18 -22.74 7.53
N ARG A 49 19.13 -22.26 6.86
CA ARG A 49 18.57 -22.88 5.65
C ARG A 49 18.07 -21.85 4.64
N ILE A 50 18.03 -22.26 3.38
CA ILE A 50 17.36 -21.53 2.30
C ILE A 50 16.25 -22.43 1.78
N PHE A 51 15.03 -21.93 1.74
CA PHE A 51 13.88 -22.60 1.13
C PHE A 51 13.53 -21.89 -0.17
N VAL A 52 13.33 -22.64 -1.23
CA VAL A 52 12.85 -22.12 -2.51
C VAL A 52 11.42 -22.60 -2.69
N GLU A 53 10.49 -21.65 -2.81
CA GLU A 53 9.05 -21.92 -2.84
C GLU A 53 8.36 -21.11 -3.95
N GLY A 54 7.11 -21.48 -4.24
CA GLY A 54 6.32 -20.90 -5.32
C GLY A 54 6.29 -21.77 -6.59
N PRO A 55 6.06 -21.17 -7.77
CA PRO A 55 5.87 -19.73 -7.96
C PRO A 55 4.59 -19.21 -7.31
N TYR A 56 4.66 -18.00 -6.77
CA TYR A 56 3.54 -17.27 -6.19
C TYR A 56 3.06 -16.17 -7.16
N HIS A 57 1.79 -15.83 -7.07
CA HIS A 57 1.23 -14.70 -7.82
C HIS A 57 1.66 -13.38 -7.16
N THR A 58 2.70 -12.76 -7.69
CA THR A 58 3.35 -11.58 -7.09
C THR A 58 3.06 -10.35 -7.94
N GLN A 59 2.75 -9.23 -7.29
CA GLN A 59 2.55 -7.98 -8.00
C GLN A 59 3.87 -7.51 -8.64
N SER A 60 3.80 -7.05 -9.87
CA SER A 60 4.93 -6.58 -10.64
C SER A 60 5.31 -5.15 -10.28
N ASN A 61 6.52 -4.77 -10.67
CA ASN A 61 7.04 -3.40 -10.58
C ASN A 61 7.61 -2.97 -11.94
N ARG A 62 8.03 -1.71 -12.04
CA ARG A 62 8.54 -1.10 -13.28
C ARG A 62 9.64 -1.93 -13.94
N VAL A 63 10.58 -2.40 -13.13
CA VAL A 63 11.77 -3.11 -13.60
C VAL A 63 11.40 -4.46 -14.17
N VAL A 64 10.63 -5.26 -13.41
CA VAL A 64 10.22 -6.59 -13.86
C VAL A 64 9.33 -6.48 -15.11
N ARG A 65 8.44 -5.49 -15.18
CA ARG A 65 7.60 -5.26 -16.37
C ARG A 65 8.42 -4.93 -17.61
N LYS A 66 9.49 -4.13 -17.48
CA LYS A 66 10.39 -3.82 -18.61
C LYS A 66 11.04 -5.09 -19.18
N TYR A 67 11.38 -6.04 -18.32
CA TYR A 67 12.07 -7.28 -18.69
C TYR A 67 11.16 -8.52 -18.52
N TYR A 68 9.86 -8.40 -18.84
CA TYR A 68 8.86 -9.45 -18.58
C TYR A 68 9.17 -10.78 -19.27
N GLU A 69 9.69 -10.75 -20.49
CA GLU A 69 10.13 -11.94 -21.24
C GLU A 69 11.29 -12.68 -20.55
N HIS A 70 12.01 -11.99 -19.66
CA HIS A 70 13.11 -12.53 -18.86
C HIS A 70 12.74 -12.64 -17.38
N ARG A 71 11.45 -12.66 -17.03
CA ARG A 71 10.94 -12.68 -15.64
C ARG A 71 11.52 -13.79 -14.76
N ASP A 72 11.87 -14.94 -15.34
CA ASP A 72 12.48 -16.08 -14.64
C ASP A 72 13.89 -15.77 -14.09
N ASN A 73 14.47 -14.64 -14.49
CA ASN A 73 15.74 -14.14 -13.95
C ASN A 73 15.53 -13.27 -12.72
N PHE A 74 14.31 -12.99 -12.29
CA PHE A 74 13.99 -12.22 -11.09
C PHE A 74 13.37 -13.12 -10.02
N ILE A 75 13.84 -12.98 -8.79
CA ILE A 75 13.28 -13.68 -7.63
C ILE A 75 13.08 -12.69 -6.48
N LEU A 76 12.12 -12.99 -5.62
CA LEU A 76 11.98 -12.29 -4.35
C LEU A 76 12.69 -13.07 -3.25
N VAL A 77 13.57 -12.40 -2.52
CA VAL A 77 14.31 -13.00 -1.40
C VAL A 77 13.77 -12.46 -0.10
N GLU A 78 13.28 -13.35 0.76
CA GLU A 78 12.74 -13.02 2.08
C GLU A 78 13.71 -13.46 3.17
N PHE A 79 14.01 -12.57 4.11
CA PHE A 79 14.85 -12.91 5.27
C PHE A 79 13.95 -13.12 6.49
N ARG A 80 13.94 -14.34 7.03
CA ARG A 80 13.02 -14.76 8.10
C ARG A 80 13.72 -15.52 9.21
N GLY A 81 13.03 -15.69 10.35
CA GLY A 81 13.44 -16.62 11.39
C GLY A 81 13.34 -18.09 10.93
N GLU A 82 13.92 -19.02 11.70
CA GLU A 82 13.88 -20.47 11.36
C GLU A 82 12.44 -21.03 11.31
N ASN A 83 11.53 -20.43 12.08
CA ASN A 83 10.09 -20.72 12.04
C ASN A 83 9.35 -20.01 10.89
N ARG A 84 10.09 -19.40 9.95
CA ARG A 84 9.59 -18.63 8.79
C ARG A 84 8.80 -17.37 9.14
N MET A 85 8.74 -17.02 10.42
CA MET A 85 8.10 -15.78 10.84
C MET A 85 9.00 -14.59 10.52
N PRO A 86 8.42 -13.39 10.30
CA PRO A 86 9.20 -12.16 10.24
C PRO A 86 10.10 -12.04 11.46
N PHE A 87 11.27 -11.41 11.31
CA PHE A 87 12.04 -11.04 12.49
C PHE A 87 11.18 -10.10 13.35
N CYS A 88 10.88 -10.52 14.57
CA CYS A 88 10.30 -9.61 15.55
C CYS A 88 11.31 -8.48 15.80
N GLY A 89 10.89 -7.22 15.65
CA GLY A 89 11.71 -6.03 15.94
C GLY A 89 12.37 -6.09 17.32
N PRO A 90 13.40 -5.25 17.53
CA PRO A 90 14.66 -5.61 18.17
C PRO A 90 14.45 -6.43 19.46
N LEU A 91 15.26 -7.48 19.65
CA LEU A 91 15.33 -8.24 20.90
C LEU A 91 15.09 -7.29 22.09
N LYS A 92 13.92 -7.40 22.73
CA LYS A 92 13.62 -6.70 23.96
C LYS A 92 14.49 -7.34 25.05
N VAL A 93 15.76 -6.98 25.13
CA VAL A 93 16.63 -7.38 26.23
C VAL A 93 16.17 -6.61 27.45
N ARG A 94 15.54 -7.32 28.39
CA ARG A 94 15.13 -6.76 29.68
C ARG A 94 16.39 -6.51 30.50
N VAL A 95 16.82 -5.26 30.60
CA VAL A 95 17.85 -4.86 31.55
C VAL A 95 17.20 -4.66 32.92
N PRO A 96 17.71 -5.23 34.02
CA PRO A 96 17.21 -4.93 35.36
C PRO A 96 17.44 -3.44 35.66
N SER A 97 16.37 -2.64 35.65
CA SER A 97 16.37 -1.26 36.12
C SER A 97 15.75 -1.20 37.52
N PRO A 98 16.31 -0.43 38.47
CA PRO A 98 15.70 -0.20 39.79
C PRO A 98 14.42 0.64 39.72
N PHE A 99 14.04 1.18 38.55
CA PHE A 99 12.80 1.95 38.35
C PHE A 99 11.80 1.19 37.46
N PRO A 100 10.71 0.63 38.02
CA PRO A 100 9.77 -0.24 37.29
C PRO A 100 8.95 0.46 36.19
N SER A 101 8.89 1.80 36.17
CA SER A 101 8.13 2.57 35.16
C SER A 101 8.91 2.95 33.90
N LEU A 102 10.23 2.67 33.83
CA LEU A 102 11.12 3.05 32.71
C LEU A 102 11.96 1.86 32.19
N ALA A 103 11.45 0.63 32.33
CA ALA A 103 12.17 -0.60 32.05
C ALA A 103 12.25 -1.02 30.55
N TYR A 104 12.24 -0.06 29.61
CA TYR A 104 12.53 -0.29 28.19
C TYR A 104 13.61 0.68 27.73
N ILE A 105 14.86 0.42 28.11
CA ILE A 105 16.00 1.09 27.50
C ILE A 105 16.43 0.27 26.28
N TYR A 106 16.36 0.88 25.10
CA TYR A 106 16.93 0.34 23.87
C TYR A 106 18.46 0.34 23.95
N HIS A 107 19.05 -0.56 24.75
CA HIS A 107 20.47 -0.88 24.67
C HIS A 107 20.67 -2.00 23.65
N LEU A 108 20.56 -1.65 22.36
CA LEU A 108 21.19 -2.44 21.31
C LEU A 108 22.69 -2.21 21.43
N ASP A 109 23.43 -3.19 21.93
CA ASP A 109 24.85 -3.26 21.69
C ASP A 109 25.05 -3.50 20.17
N LYS A 110 25.08 -2.40 19.40
CA LYS A 110 25.08 -2.39 17.93
C LYS A 110 26.17 -3.28 17.32
N ALA A 111 27.23 -3.60 18.04
CA ALA A 111 28.37 -4.35 17.54
C ALA A 111 28.14 -5.87 17.51
N SER A 112 27.51 -6.43 18.54
CA SER A 112 27.40 -7.88 18.74
C SER A 112 26.21 -8.48 17.97
N ASP A 113 25.04 -7.84 17.97
CA ASP A 113 23.85 -8.34 17.23
C ASP A 113 23.95 -8.14 15.71
N CYS A 114 24.61 -7.07 15.24
CA CYS A 114 24.85 -6.91 13.81
C CYS A 114 25.84 -7.94 13.26
N SER A 115 26.66 -8.57 14.12
CA SER A 115 27.65 -9.56 13.69
C SER A 115 26.98 -10.83 13.19
N LEU A 116 25.94 -11.31 13.89
CA LEU A 116 25.17 -12.49 13.49
C LEU A 116 24.40 -12.22 12.20
N VAL A 117 23.71 -11.08 12.09
CA VAL A 117 23.00 -10.69 10.85
C VAL A 117 23.98 -10.57 9.68
N LYS A 118 25.16 -9.96 9.89
CA LYS A 118 26.21 -9.91 8.86
C LYS A 118 26.75 -11.29 8.50
N GLN A 119 26.92 -12.18 9.47
CA GLN A 119 27.44 -13.53 9.24
C GLN A 119 26.42 -14.39 8.49
N CYS A 120 25.16 -14.40 8.94
CA CYS A 120 24.09 -15.21 8.35
C CYS A 120 23.64 -14.68 6.98
N PHE A 121 23.34 -13.39 6.88
CA PHE A 121 22.67 -12.81 5.71
C PHE A 121 23.57 -11.91 4.88
N GLY A 122 24.62 -11.34 5.49
CA GLY A 122 25.50 -10.38 4.83
C GLY A 122 26.26 -10.97 3.64
N LYS A 123 26.58 -12.28 3.66
CA LYS A 123 27.18 -12.95 2.49
C LYS A 123 26.19 -12.98 1.31
N ILE A 124 24.96 -13.39 1.56
CA ILE A 124 23.91 -13.49 0.53
C ILE A 124 23.57 -12.11 -0.04
N LEU A 125 23.41 -11.10 0.81
CA LEU A 125 23.12 -9.73 0.37
C LEU A 125 24.24 -9.11 -0.50
N LYS A 126 25.50 -9.50 -0.26
CA LYS A 126 26.66 -8.92 -0.97
C LYS A 126 27.11 -9.73 -2.18
N GLN A 127 27.04 -11.05 -2.10
CA GLN A 127 27.58 -11.98 -3.10
C GLN A 127 26.48 -12.63 -3.93
N GLY A 128 25.23 -12.56 -3.47
CA GLY A 128 24.11 -13.26 -4.08
C GLY A 128 23.91 -14.66 -3.52
N LEU A 129 23.03 -15.39 -4.18
CA LEU A 129 22.69 -16.78 -3.89
C LEU A 129 22.69 -17.59 -5.19
N GLU A 130 23.05 -18.86 -5.11
CA GLU A 130 23.05 -19.78 -6.24
C GLU A 130 21.82 -20.69 -6.16
N ILE A 131 20.96 -20.65 -7.18
CA ILE A 131 19.79 -21.52 -7.31
C ILE A 131 19.81 -22.11 -8.72
N ALA A 132 19.72 -23.44 -8.80
CA ALA A 132 19.63 -24.18 -10.07
C ALA A 132 20.71 -23.79 -11.12
N GLY A 133 21.94 -23.57 -10.66
CA GLY A 133 23.08 -23.21 -11.52
C GLY A 133 23.09 -21.75 -11.99
N ARG A 134 22.19 -20.90 -11.48
CA ARG A 134 22.17 -19.45 -11.71
C ARG A 134 22.55 -18.70 -10.45
N THR A 135 23.34 -17.65 -10.61
CA THR A 135 23.69 -16.73 -9.51
C THR A 135 22.72 -15.55 -9.54
N PHE A 136 21.97 -15.38 -8.46
CA PHE A 136 21.06 -14.26 -8.25
C PHE A 136 21.70 -13.25 -7.31
N ARG A 137 21.83 -11.99 -7.75
CA ARG A 137 22.46 -10.89 -7.01
C ARG A 137 21.42 -9.85 -6.60
N SER A 138 21.65 -9.18 -5.47
CA SER A 138 20.76 -8.12 -4.99
C SER A 138 20.56 -7.04 -6.04
N LEU A 139 19.31 -6.74 -6.35
CA LEU A 139 18.90 -5.76 -7.35
C LEU A 139 18.33 -4.51 -6.68
N GLY A 140 17.30 -4.66 -5.85
CA GLY A 140 16.59 -3.52 -5.28
C GLY A 140 15.46 -3.95 -4.34
N TYR A 141 14.73 -3.01 -3.79
CA TYR A 141 13.67 -3.26 -2.83
C TYR A 141 12.61 -2.17 -2.91
N SER A 142 11.36 -2.48 -2.62
CA SER A 142 10.37 -1.46 -2.26
C SER A 142 10.54 -1.09 -0.79
N ILE A 143 10.02 0.06 -0.36
CA ILE A 143 10.07 0.46 1.06
C ILE A 143 9.23 -0.50 1.91
N SER A 144 8.06 -0.91 1.42
CA SER A 144 7.21 -1.92 2.07
C SER A 144 7.89 -3.28 2.13
N GLY A 145 8.50 -3.73 1.02
CA GLY A 145 9.28 -4.96 0.99
C GLY A 145 10.41 -4.94 2.01
N LEU A 146 11.14 -3.83 2.11
CA LEU A 146 12.23 -3.70 3.09
C LEU A 146 11.72 -3.77 4.54
N GLN A 147 10.57 -3.19 4.86
CA GLN A 147 9.92 -3.31 6.17
C GLN A 147 9.55 -4.76 6.50
N GLU A 148 9.17 -5.53 5.49
CA GLU A 148 8.87 -6.96 5.59
C GLU A 148 10.11 -7.87 5.44
N HIS A 149 11.30 -7.28 5.36
CA HIS A 149 12.58 -7.98 5.14
C HIS A 149 12.64 -8.75 3.80
N MET A 150 12.11 -8.16 2.74
CA MET A 150 12.09 -8.69 1.37
C MET A 150 12.90 -7.81 0.41
N VAL A 151 13.63 -8.44 -0.51
CA VAL A 151 14.50 -7.77 -1.49
C VAL A 151 14.44 -8.51 -2.82
N TRP A 152 14.41 -7.77 -3.93
CA TRP A 152 14.51 -8.32 -5.28
C TRP A 152 15.95 -8.71 -5.60
N PHE A 153 16.14 -9.92 -6.09
CA PHE A 153 17.40 -10.39 -6.65
C PHE A 153 17.20 -10.73 -8.13
N MET A 154 18.26 -10.61 -8.92
CA MET A 154 18.24 -11.02 -10.31
C MET A 154 19.48 -11.79 -10.74
N SER A 155 19.31 -12.70 -11.69
CA SER A 155 20.42 -13.28 -12.45
C SER A 155 20.67 -12.49 -13.72
N ASP A 156 21.91 -12.49 -14.19
CA ASP A 156 22.27 -11.79 -15.43
C ASP A 156 21.68 -12.52 -16.63
N PHE A 157 21.29 -11.77 -17.66
CA PHE A 157 20.74 -12.33 -18.89
C PHE A 157 21.10 -11.48 -20.11
N GLU A 158 21.08 -12.09 -21.30
CA GLU A 158 21.29 -11.39 -22.57
C GLU A 158 19.95 -10.92 -23.13
N HIS A 159 19.79 -9.61 -23.28
CA HIS A 159 18.63 -9.00 -23.91
C HIS A 159 18.90 -8.76 -25.41
N PRO A 160 17.96 -9.06 -26.32
CA PRO A 160 18.17 -8.92 -27.77
C PRO A 160 18.65 -7.52 -28.21
N GLU A 161 18.14 -6.47 -27.57
CA GLU A 161 18.44 -5.07 -27.94
C GLU A 161 19.47 -4.40 -27.03
N GLU A 162 19.52 -4.79 -25.76
CA GLU A 162 20.37 -4.13 -24.77
C GLU A 162 21.70 -4.87 -24.58
N GLY A 163 21.81 -6.13 -25.04
CA GLY A 163 22.90 -7.03 -24.72
C GLY A 163 22.84 -7.48 -23.25
N SER A 164 24.00 -7.73 -22.65
CA SER A 164 24.10 -8.19 -21.27
C SER A 164 23.44 -7.25 -20.27
N VAL A 165 22.46 -7.76 -19.51
CA VAL A 165 21.73 -7.05 -18.47
C VAL A 165 22.17 -7.56 -17.10
N THR A 166 22.67 -6.64 -16.28
CA THR A 166 23.12 -6.88 -14.91
C THR A 166 22.37 -5.98 -13.93
N PRO A 167 22.37 -6.27 -12.61
CA PRO A 167 21.77 -5.40 -11.61
C PRO A 167 22.27 -3.95 -11.70
N GLU A 168 23.58 -3.76 -11.90
CA GLU A 168 24.20 -2.44 -11.99
C GLU A 168 23.70 -1.67 -13.22
N LYS A 169 23.54 -2.35 -14.35
CA LYS A 169 23.00 -1.74 -15.58
C LYS A 169 21.56 -1.28 -15.38
N ILE A 170 20.72 -2.11 -14.75
CA ILE A 170 19.34 -1.73 -14.45
C ILE A 170 19.30 -0.52 -13.53
N LEU A 171 20.04 -0.55 -12.42
CA LEU A 171 20.06 0.54 -11.43
C LEU A 171 20.55 1.86 -12.04
N ASN A 172 21.61 1.82 -12.85
CA ASN A 172 22.12 2.99 -13.57
C ASN A 172 21.15 3.49 -14.65
N GLY A 173 20.27 2.62 -15.16
CA GLY A 173 19.25 2.95 -16.15
C GLY A 173 17.94 3.50 -15.56
N LEU A 174 17.76 3.52 -14.23
CA LEU A 174 16.52 3.99 -13.61
C LEU A 174 16.30 5.50 -13.79
N GLY A 175 17.37 6.29 -13.76
CA GLY A 175 17.32 7.75 -13.87
C GLY A 175 18.58 8.43 -13.34
N ASP A 176 18.54 9.76 -13.29
CA ASP A 176 19.63 10.57 -12.77
C ASP A 176 19.42 10.94 -11.29
N PHE A 177 20.25 10.35 -10.44
CA PHE A 177 20.23 10.49 -8.99
C PHE A 177 21.23 11.52 -8.44
N ARG A 178 21.90 12.31 -9.29
CA ARG A 178 22.91 13.28 -8.83
C ARG A 178 22.39 14.26 -7.77
N SER A 179 21.09 14.59 -7.79
CA SER A 179 20.45 15.46 -6.81
C SER A 179 20.33 14.84 -5.41
N CYS A 180 20.26 13.52 -5.29
CA CYS A 180 20.02 12.81 -4.03
C CYS A 180 21.17 11.87 -3.60
N ILE A 181 22.18 11.65 -4.45
CA ILE A 181 23.30 10.72 -4.18
C ILE A 181 24.06 11.00 -2.88
N ASN A 182 24.16 12.28 -2.48
CA ASN A 182 24.82 12.70 -1.23
C ASN A 182 23.95 12.49 0.02
N HIS A 183 22.70 12.05 -0.14
CA HIS A 183 21.75 11.80 0.93
C HIS A 183 21.34 10.31 0.87
N PRO A 184 22.07 9.40 1.52
CA PRO A 184 21.87 7.96 1.36
C PRO A 184 20.42 7.49 1.58
N SER A 185 19.70 8.10 2.53
CA SER A 185 18.28 7.80 2.78
C SER A 185 17.37 8.21 1.62
N LYS A 186 17.56 9.41 1.07
CA LYS A 186 16.80 9.89 -0.11
C LYS A 186 17.15 9.10 -1.36
N TYR A 187 18.43 8.78 -1.54
CA TYR A 187 18.91 7.95 -2.64
C TYR A 187 18.28 6.55 -2.61
N ALA A 188 18.34 5.88 -1.46
CA ALA A 188 17.69 4.59 -1.22
C ALA A 188 16.18 4.63 -1.51
N ALA A 189 15.47 5.62 -0.98
CA ALA A 189 14.03 5.78 -1.22
C ALA A 189 13.70 6.04 -2.70
N SER A 190 14.56 6.77 -3.42
CA SER A 190 14.39 7.07 -4.84
C SER A 190 14.55 5.82 -5.71
N ILE A 191 15.54 4.97 -5.43
CA ILE A 191 15.69 3.66 -6.09
C ILE A 191 14.47 2.79 -5.77
N ALA A 192 14.06 2.76 -4.50
CA ALA A 192 12.99 1.88 -4.04
C ALA A 192 11.65 2.15 -4.73
N GLN A 193 11.43 3.37 -5.21
CA GLN A 193 10.25 3.71 -5.99
C GLN A 193 10.09 2.82 -7.23
N ALA A 194 11.16 2.53 -7.98
CA ALA A 194 11.09 1.70 -9.18
C ALA A 194 10.69 0.24 -8.92
N PHE A 195 10.84 -0.22 -7.68
CA PHE A 195 10.49 -1.57 -7.22
C PHE A 195 9.15 -1.61 -6.49
N SER A 196 8.42 -0.49 -6.43
CA SER A 196 7.11 -0.45 -5.78
C SER A 196 6.09 -1.26 -6.57
N ASP A 197 5.33 -2.08 -5.86
CA ASP A 197 4.22 -2.84 -6.43
C ASP A 197 3.20 -1.85 -6.99
N THR A 198 3.00 -1.93 -8.29
CA THR A 198 2.26 -0.91 -9.05
C THR A 198 1.50 -1.57 -10.18
N ILE A 199 0.40 -0.95 -10.57
CA ILE A 199 -0.38 -1.37 -11.73
C ILE A 199 -0.06 -0.42 -12.88
N PRO A 200 0.45 -0.93 -14.02
CA PRO A 200 0.64 -0.10 -15.20
C PRO A 200 -0.72 0.40 -15.68
N SER A 201 -0.81 1.68 -16.01
CA SER A 201 -2.04 2.31 -16.48
C SER A 201 -1.90 2.72 -17.95
N CYS A 202 -2.14 4.00 -18.26
CA CYS A 202 -2.03 4.52 -19.61
C CYS A 202 -0.69 5.25 -19.80
N LYS A 203 -0.24 5.32 -21.05
CA LYS A 203 0.88 6.14 -21.46
C LYS A 203 0.39 7.52 -21.91
N ILE A 204 1.12 8.56 -21.52
CA ILE A 204 0.93 9.93 -21.99
C ILE A 204 2.20 10.41 -22.72
N ARG A 205 2.06 11.39 -23.60
CA ARG A 205 3.15 11.99 -24.40
C ARG A 205 3.68 13.26 -23.77
N ALA A 206 4.91 13.68 -24.10
CA ALA A 206 5.58 14.83 -23.47
C ALA A 206 4.77 16.14 -23.47
N GLY A 207 3.88 16.35 -24.44
CA GLY A 207 2.97 17.51 -24.46
C GLY A 207 1.72 17.40 -23.59
N GLN A 208 1.51 16.27 -22.93
CA GLN A 208 0.34 15.94 -22.10
C GLN A 208 0.68 15.93 -20.60
N TRP A 209 1.88 16.37 -20.23
CA TRP A 209 2.17 16.71 -18.85
C TRP A 209 2.91 18.03 -18.75
N THR A 210 2.72 18.72 -17.63
CA THR A 210 3.46 19.93 -17.26
C THR A 210 4.33 19.61 -16.06
N GLU A 211 5.62 19.83 -16.19
CA GLU A 211 6.58 19.76 -15.10
C GLU A 211 6.73 21.14 -14.44
N GLU A 212 7.41 21.16 -13.29
CA GLU A 212 7.86 22.38 -12.62
C GLU A 212 6.76 23.31 -12.11
N VAL A 213 5.58 22.76 -11.83
CA VAL A 213 4.53 23.51 -11.13
C VAL A 213 5.03 23.85 -9.72
N VAL A 214 4.98 25.15 -9.39
CA VAL A 214 5.50 25.67 -8.12
C VAL A 214 4.57 25.31 -6.98
N ASP A 215 5.06 24.58 -5.99
CA ASP A 215 4.37 24.25 -4.75
C ASP A 215 3.81 25.48 -4.03
N LEU A 216 2.60 25.34 -3.46
CA LEU A 216 1.99 26.40 -2.65
C LEU A 216 2.65 26.46 -1.27
N GLY A 217 2.88 27.66 -0.76
CA GLY A 217 3.53 27.88 0.54
C GLY A 217 4.97 28.39 0.38
N THR A 218 5.73 28.32 1.48
CA THR A 218 7.11 28.82 1.51
C THR A 218 7.99 27.82 2.23
N ARG A 219 9.09 27.42 1.61
CA ARG A 219 10.05 26.50 2.22
C ARG A 219 10.45 26.94 3.64
N PRO A 220 10.49 26.02 4.61
CA PRO A 220 10.36 24.56 4.44
C PRO A 220 8.93 24.01 4.50
N TYR A 221 7.90 24.86 4.54
CA TYR A 221 6.50 24.47 4.69
C TYR A 221 5.73 24.70 3.39
N GLU A 222 5.73 23.68 2.53
CA GLU A 222 4.96 23.63 1.28
C GLU A 222 3.68 22.82 1.53
N PHE A 223 2.52 23.39 1.20
CA PHE A 223 1.21 22.79 1.46
C PHE A 223 0.85 21.69 0.47
N THR A 224 1.40 21.77 -0.75
CA THR A 224 1.15 20.84 -1.84
C THR A 224 2.31 19.85 -2.04
N ASP A 225 3.17 19.66 -1.03
CA ASP A 225 4.32 18.74 -1.13
C ASP A 225 3.84 17.32 -1.45
N GLY A 226 4.12 16.85 -2.67
CA GLY A 226 3.69 15.54 -3.13
C GLY A 226 2.33 15.50 -3.84
N GLN A 227 1.71 16.65 -4.12
CA GLN A 227 0.43 16.72 -4.85
C GLN A 227 0.60 17.21 -6.29
N GLY A 228 -0.10 16.58 -7.23
CA GLY A 228 -0.30 17.06 -8.59
C GLY A 228 -1.79 17.04 -8.97
N THR A 229 -2.09 17.38 -10.21
CA THR A 229 -3.46 17.31 -10.74
C THR A 229 -3.52 16.61 -12.10
N ILE A 230 -4.66 15.99 -12.39
CA ILE A 230 -4.96 15.32 -13.66
C ILE A 230 -6.32 15.76 -14.18
N SER A 231 -6.50 15.74 -15.50
CA SER A 231 -7.78 16.02 -16.12
C SER A 231 -8.80 14.89 -15.92
N ILE A 232 -10.07 15.21 -16.18
CA ILE A 232 -11.17 14.24 -16.15
C ILE A 232 -10.94 13.12 -17.18
N GLU A 233 -10.48 13.47 -18.37
CA GLU A 233 -10.24 12.51 -19.45
C GLU A 233 -9.08 11.57 -19.10
N LEU A 234 -8.01 12.08 -18.48
CA LEU A 234 -6.92 11.23 -18.03
C LEU A 234 -7.36 10.29 -16.89
N ARG A 235 -8.14 10.78 -15.92
CA ARG A 235 -8.77 9.92 -14.90
C ARG A 235 -9.58 8.79 -15.55
N ASP A 236 -10.38 9.12 -16.56
CA ASP A 236 -11.25 8.14 -17.22
C ASP A 236 -10.45 7.09 -18.00
N GLN A 237 -9.31 7.47 -18.59
CA GLN A 237 -8.38 6.52 -19.20
C GLN A 237 -7.72 5.61 -18.17
N ILE A 238 -7.25 6.17 -17.06
CA ILE A 238 -6.68 5.39 -15.95
C ILE A 238 -7.71 4.40 -15.43
N TRP A 239 -8.93 4.88 -15.16
CA TRP A 239 -10.01 4.06 -14.63
C TRP A 239 -10.39 2.92 -15.56
N LYS A 240 -10.41 3.16 -16.87
CA LYS A 240 -10.67 2.11 -17.87
C LYS A 240 -9.64 0.98 -17.76
N VAL A 241 -8.35 1.30 -17.67
CA VAL A 241 -7.29 0.28 -17.53
C VAL A 241 -7.41 -0.47 -16.19
N LEU A 242 -7.68 0.24 -15.09
CA LEU A 242 -7.90 -0.41 -13.79
C LEU A 242 -9.12 -1.36 -13.80
N CYS A 243 -10.16 -1.03 -14.55
CA CYS A 243 -11.33 -1.90 -14.77
C CYS A 243 -11.06 -3.09 -15.70
N GLU A 244 -10.01 -3.04 -16.52
CA GLU A 244 -9.53 -4.21 -17.30
C GLU A 244 -8.80 -5.19 -16.38
N VAL A 245 -7.98 -4.66 -15.46
CA VAL A 245 -7.26 -5.43 -14.44
C VAL A 245 -8.19 -6.00 -13.36
N TRP A 246 -9.16 -5.22 -12.91
CA TRP A 246 -10.14 -5.60 -11.89
C TRP A 246 -11.56 -5.44 -12.40
N PRO A 247 -12.09 -6.43 -13.14
CA PRO A 247 -13.41 -6.36 -13.77
C PRO A 247 -14.55 -6.03 -12.80
N ASP A 248 -14.48 -6.45 -11.54
CA ASP A 248 -15.51 -6.15 -10.53
C ASP A 248 -15.66 -4.65 -10.26
N LYS A 249 -14.60 -3.87 -10.46
CA LYS A 249 -14.64 -2.41 -10.29
C LYS A 249 -15.48 -1.71 -11.37
N ARG A 250 -15.79 -2.38 -12.49
CA ARG A 250 -16.69 -1.83 -13.54
C ARG A 250 -18.11 -1.57 -13.05
N ARG A 251 -18.53 -2.26 -11.99
CA ARG A 251 -19.88 -2.10 -11.41
C ARG A 251 -19.99 -0.83 -10.56
N LEU A 252 -18.86 -0.20 -10.22
CA LEU A 252 -18.86 0.99 -9.39
C LEU A 252 -19.29 2.21 -10.20
N VAL A 253 -20.26 2.94 -9.66
CA VAL A 253 -20.73 4.21 -10.22
C VAL A 253 -19.66 5.29 -10.04
N LEU A 254 -18.99 5.29 -8.89
CA LEU A 254 -17.95 6.27 -8.55
C LEU A 254 -16.63 5.94 -9.23
N LYS A 255 -16.12 6.89 -10.03
CA LYS A 255 -14.73 6.91 -10.47
C LYS A 255 -13.84 7.62 -9.44
N PRO A 256 -12.57 7.21 -9.24
CA PRO A 256 -11.72 7.80 -8.21
C PRO A 256 -11.41 9.27 -8.49
N SER A 257 -11.45 10.09 -7.45
CA SER A 257 -11.05 11.50 -7.53
C SER A 257 -9.56 11.72 -7.28
N ALA A 258 -8.87 10.72 -6.72
CA ALA A 258 -7.46 10.79 -6.42
C ALA A 258 -6.77 9.44 -6.68
N PHE A 259 -5.50 9.51 -7.06
CA PHE A 259 -4.62 8.36 -7.25
C PHE A 259 -3.27 8.63 -6.60
N GLN A 260 -2.70 7.66 -5.91
CA GLN A 260 -1.29 7.66 -5.61
C GLN A 260 -0.54 7.04 -6.79
N ILE A 261 0.45 7.76 -7.31
CA ILE A 261 1.13 7.41 -8.56
C ILE A 261 2.64 7.37 -8.42
N CYS A 262 3.25 6.59 -9.30
CA CYS A 262 4.64 6.73 -9.69
C CYS A 262 4.67 7.04 -11.19
N PHE A 263 5.38 8.10 -11.60
CA PHE A 263 5.49 8.49 -12.99
C PHE A 263 6.89 9.03 -13.26
N LEU A 264 7.67 8.37 -14.10
CA LEU A 264 9.10 8.70 -14.29
C LEU A 264 9.82 8.76 -12.92
N GLY A 265 10.44 9.90 -12.59
CA GLY A 265 11.04 10.18 -11.28
C GLY A 265 10.13 10.92 -10.29
N TYR A 266 8.84 11.05 -10.60
CA TYR A 266 7.83 11.70 -9.77
C TYR A 266 7.05 10.66 -8.94
N LYS A 267 6.79 11.00 -7.67
CA LYS A 267 5.94 10.22 -6.76
C LYS A 267 5.08 11.17 -5.92
N GLY A 268 3.82 10.79 -5.75
CA GLY A 268 2.88 11.52 -4.91
C GLY A 268 1.44 11.15 -5.24
N ILE A 269 0.50 12.01 -4.86
CA ILE A 269 -0.90 11.91 -5.28
C ILE A 269 -1.19 12.84 -6.45
N VAL A 270 -2.14 12.44 -7.27
CA VAL A 270 -2.77 13.33 -8.25
C VAL A 270 -4.27 13.35 -8.05
N LEU A 271 -4.84 14.55 -8.11
CA LEU A 271 -6.28 14.77 -7.96
C LEU A 271 -6.90 15.25 -9.26
N VAL A 272 -8.17 14.94 -9.45
CA VAL A 272 -8.94 15.40 -10.61
C VAL A 272 -9.15 16.91 -10.51
N ASP A 273 -8.67 17.64 -11.50
CA ASP A 273 -8.90 19.08 -11.67
C ASP A 273 -9.77 19.30 -12.90
N GLU A 274 -11.01 19.73 -12.68
CA GLU A 274 -12.00 19.93 -13.74
C GLU A 274 -11.67 21.13 -14.65
N GLN A 275 -10.66 21.93 -14.31
CA GLN A 275 -10.16 23.01 -15.16
C GLN A 275 -9.14 22.52 -16.20
N LEU A 276 -8.65 21.29 -16.08
CA LEU A 276 -7.74 20.70 -17.07
C LEU A 276 -8.53 20.08 -18.22
N GLU A 277 -8.24 20.55 -19.43
CA GLU A 277 -8.85 20.03 -20.65
C GLU A 277 -8.00 18.94 -21.31
N GLY A 278 -8.67 18.00 -21.98
CA GLY A 278 -8.02 16.93 -22.73
C GLY A 278 -7.28 15.96 -21.81
N ILE A 279 -6.31 15.21 -22.33
CA ILE A 279 -5.51 14.29 -21.51
C ILE A 279 -4.31 15.08 -21.00
N HIS A 280 -4.33 15.48 -19.73
CA HIS A 280 -3.28 16.31 -19.16
C HIS A 280 -2.99 16.00 -17.69
N MET A 281 -1.72 16.14 -17.30
CA MET A 281 -1.25 15.99 -15.92
C MET A 281 -0.33 17.15 -15.53
N LYS A 282 -0.50 17.71 -14.34
CA LYS A 282 0.38 18.75 -13.77
C LYS A 282 1.15 18.16 -12.60
N LEU A 283 2.48 18.22 -12.66
CA LEU A 283 3.40 17.68 -11.67
C LEU A 283 4.14 18.82 -10.96
N ARG A 284 4.17 18.77 -9.63
CA ARG A 284 4.88 19.75 -8.81
C ARG A 284 6.35 19.38 -8.61
N ASN A 285 7.15 20.38 -8.23
CA ASN A 285 8.58 20.20 -7.97
C ASN A 285 8.85 19.25 -6.79
N SER A 286 8.07 19.37 -5.72
CA SER A 286 8.12 18.51 -4.52
C SER A 286 7.96 17.00 -4.82
N MET A 287 7.22 16.67 -5.88
CA MET A 287 7.00 15.29 -6.31
C MET A 287 8.25 14.66 -6.97
N LYS A 288 9.18 15.47 -7.51
CA LYS A 288 10.35 15.01 -8.28
C LYS A 288 11.43 14.46 -7.34
N LYS A 289 11.57 13.13 -7.30
CA LYS A 289 12.56 12.44 -6.44
C LYS A 289 13.92 12.29 -7.14
N PHE A 290 13.90 12.08 -8.45
CA PHE A 290 15.08 12.05 -9.33
C PHE A 290 14.71 12.51 -10.75
N ALA A 291 15.69 12.83 -11.58
CA ALA A 291 15.43 13.31 -12.94
C ALA A 291 15.41 12.15 -13.94
N VAL A 292 14.50 12.23 -14.91
CA VAL A 292 14.47 11.37 -16.10
C VAL A 292 14.35 12.31 -17.30
N HIS A 293 15.20 12.12 -18.32
CA HIS A 293 15.33 13.06 -19.44
C HIS A 293 14.88 12.43 -20.75
N ASN A 294 14.46 13.29 -21.70
CA ASN A 294 14.24 12.96 -23.11
C ASN A 294 13.23 11.84 -23.39
N MET A 295 12.16 11.75 -22.59
CA MET A 295 11.09 10.77 -22.80
C MET A 295 10.01 11.37 -23.73
N ALA A 296 9.78 10.74 -24.88
CA ALA A 296 8.70 11.13 -25.79
C ALA A 296 7.32 10.73 -25.26
N GLU A 297 7.26 9.60 -24.56
CA GLU A 297 6.09 9.06 -23.88
C GLU A 297 6.51 8.39 -22.57
N ALA A 298 5.58 8.29 -21.63
CA ALA A 298 5.82 7.67 -20.33
C ALA A 298 4.53 7.02 -19.79
N GLU A 299 4.69 5.89 -19.12
CA GLU A 299 3.59 5.14 -18.50
C GLU A 299 3.32 5.65 -17.08
N ILE A 300 2.04 5.82 -16.76
CA ILE A 300 1.59 6.13 -15.39
C ILE A 300 1.43 4.82 -14.63
N GLU A 301 2.05 4.73 -13.45
CA GLU A 301 1.97 3.58 -12.58
C GLU A 301 1.10 3.93 -11.38
N ILE A 302 -0.01 3.21 -11.21
CA ILE A 302 -0.93 3.43 -10.09
C ILE A 302 -0.48 2.57 -8.92
N VAL A 303 -0.13 3.21 -7.82
CA VAL A 303 0.12 2.56 -6.53
C VAL A 303 -1.23 2.27 -5.87
N LYS A 304 -2.12 3.27 -5.85
CA LYS A 304 -3.45 3.16 -5.24
C LYS A 304 -4.45 4.08 -5.91
N ALA A 305 -5.65 3.57 -6.16
CA ALA A 305 -6.81 4.38 -6.50
C ALA A 305 -7.68 4.56 -5.24
N PHE A 306 -8.00 5.80 -4.87
CA PHE A 306 -8.80 6.10 -3.69
C PHE A 306 -10.31 6.00 -4.03
N ILE A 307 -10.77 4.76 -4.22
CA ILE A 307 -12.14 4.44 -4.64
C ILE A 307 -13.12 4.47 -3.47
N GLU A 308 -12.68 4.03 -2.29
CA GLU A 308 -13.50 3.87 -1.09
C GLU A 308 -12.76 4.40 0.14
N PRO A 309 -13.48 4.89 1.16
CA PRO A 309 -12.86 5.33 2.40
C PRO A 309 -12.32 4.14 3.19
N GLY A 310 -11.16 4.31 3.83
CA GLY A 310 -10.66 3.33 4.79
C GLY A 310 -11.39 3.43 6.14
N PRO A 311 -11.47 2.35 6.92
CA PRO A 311 -11.97 2.42 8.29
C PRO A 311 -11.00 3.21 9.19
N ALA A 312 -11.49 4.22 9.91
CA ALA A 312 -10.68 4.87 10.94
C ALA A 312 -10.53 3.94 12.15
N LYS A 313 -9.29 3.73 12.59
CA LYS A 313 -8.97 2.85 13.72
C LYS A 313 -8.12 3.62 14.73
N LEU A 314 -8.38 3.36 16.01
CA LEU A 314 -7.42 3.66 17.06
C LEU A 314 -6.17 2.79 16.87
N CYS A 315 -5.07 3.26 17.41
CA CYS A 315 -3.87 2.48 17.65
C CYS A 315 -3.27 2.94 18.98
N ARG A 316 -2.29 2.21 19.50
CA ARG A 316 -1.62 2.57 20.77
C ARG A 316 -1.18 4.04 20.82
N SER A 317 -0.51 4.51 19.78
CA SER A 317 0.01 5.88 19.73
C SER A 317 -1.10 6.92 19.69
N LEU A 318 -2.18 6.67 18.93
CA LEU A 318 -3.33 7.58 18.89
C LEU A 318 -4.06 7.63 20.24
N ILE A 319 -4.23 6.48 20.91
CA ILE A 319 -4.84 6.42 22.25
C ILE A 319 -4.04 7.27 23.24
N LEU A 320 -2.70 7.13 23.24
CA LEU A 320 -1.83 7.91 24.11
C LEU A 320 -1.98 9.42 23.87
N VAL A 321 -1.99 9.85 22.60
CA VAL A 321 -2.16 11.26 22.26
C VAL A 321 -3.55 11.78 22.65
N LEU A 322 -4.61 11.00 22.43
CA LEU A 322 -5.96 11.39 22.80
C LEU A 322 -6.15 11.44 24.32
N GLU A 323 -5.53 10.53 25.07
CA GLU A 323 -5.52 10.55 26.54
C GLU A 323 -4.83 11.81 27.08
N ASP A 324 -3.69 12.22 26.52
CA ASP A 324 -2.99 13.47 26.87
C ASP A 324 -3.83 14.72 26.55
N LEU A 325 -4.62 14.66 25.47
CA LEU A 325 -5.61 15.68 25.12
C LEU A 325 -6.87 15.67 26.02
N GLY A 326 -6.94 14.76 26.99
CA GLY A 326 -8.02 14.69 27.98
C GLY A 326 -9.23 13.84 27.57
N VAL A 327 -9.11 12.97 26.56
CA VAL A 327 -10.17 12.00 26.23
C VAL A 327 -10.29 10.96 27.33
N CYS A 328 -11.51 10.78 27.85
CA CYS A 328 -11.82 9.88 28.96
C CYS A 328 -11.49 8.41 28.62
N GLN A 329 -10.79 7.71 29.52
CA GLN A 329 -10.37 6.32 29.33
C GLN A 329 -11.56 5.38 29.05
N GLU A 330 -12.70 5.62 29.70
CA GLU A 330 -13.94 4.87 29.53
C GLU A 330 -14.46 4.91 28.09
N ALA A 331 -14.16 5.96 27.32
CA ALA A 331 -14.53 6.03 25.92
C ALA A 331 -13.78 4.97 25.09
N PHE A 332 -12.48 4.81 25.32
CA PHE A 332 -11.68 3.79 24.65
C PHE A 332 -12.13 2.38 25.04
N LEU A 333 -12.41 2.15 26.32
CA LEU A 333 -12.90 0.85 26.80
C LEU A 333 -14.26 0.48 26.19
N ARG A 334 -15.18 1.45 26.05
CA ARG A 334 -16.46 1.22 25.36
C ARG A 334 -16.26 0.88 23.89
N LEU A 335 -15.37 1.59 23.19
CA LEU A 335 -15.05 1.29 21.79
C LEU A 335 -14.43 -0.12 21.66
N GLN A 336 -13.53 -0.49 22.56
CA GLN A 336 -12.94 -1.83 22.58
C GLN A 336 -13.99 -2.91 22.82
N GLN A 337 -14.85 -2.73 23.83
CA GLN A 337 -15.95 -3.67 24.13
C GLN A 337 -16.89 -3.84 22.94
N HIS A 338 -17.28 -2.75 22.29
CA HIS A 338 -18.12 -2.78 21.11
C HIS A 338 -17.43 -3.50 19.92
N ALA A 339 -16.15 -3.21 19.68
CA ALA A 339 -15.38 -3.87 18.64
C ALA A 339 -15.25 -5.38 18.91
N THR A 340 -14.90 -5.79 20.13
CA THR A 340 -14.82 -7.20 20.52
C THR A 340 -16.17 -7.91 20.35
N PHE A 341 -17.27 -7.28 20.80
CA PHE A 341 -18.61 -7.84 20.63
C PHE A 341 -18.98 -8.02 19.15
N THR A 342 -18.68 -7.03 18.31
CA THR A 342 -18.95 -7.08 16.86
C THR A 342 -18.16 -8.21 16.18
N VAL A 343 -16.93 -8.48 16.62
CA VAL A 343 -16.10 -9.56 16.07
C VAL A 343 -16.60 -10.92 16.54
N THR A 344 -16.87 -11.11 17.83
CA THR A 344 -17.35 -12.39 18.36
C THR A 344 -18.73 -12.75 17.82
N THR A 345 -19.56 -11.74 17.53
CA THR A 345 -20.86 -11.94 16.89
C THR A 345 -20.81 -12.03 15.36
N GLY A 346 -19.65 -11.74 14.75
CA GLY A 346 -19.47 -11.73 13.31
C GLY A 346 -19.81 -13.06 12.63
N GLY A 347 -19.71 -14.20 13.31
CA GLY A 347 -20.01 -15.51 12.74
C GLY A 347 -21.47 -16.00 12.85
N TYR A 348 -22.38 -15.24 13.46
CA TYR A 348 -23.74 -15.74 13.74
C TYR A 348 -24.68 -15.72 12.52
N SER A 349 -24.48 -14.82 11.55
CA SER A 349 -25.23 -14.76 10.29
C SER A 349 -24.30 -14.53 9.10
N LEU A 350 -24.79 -14.78 7.88
CA LEU A 350 -24.04 -14.43 6.67
C LEU A 350 -23.82 -12.92 6.56
N GLU A 351 -24.82 -12.11 6.91
CA GLU A 351 -24.71 -10.65 6.94
C GLU A 351 -23.61 -10.17 7.90
N SER A 352 -23.58 -10.70 9.13
CA SER A 352 -22.56 -10.33 10.12
C SER A 352 -21.17 -10.78 9.66
N THR A 353 -21.08 -11.93 8.98
CA THR A 353 -19.82 -12.48 8.48
C THR A 353 -19.27 -11.61 7.35
N THR A 354 -20.11 -11.28 6.38
CA THR A 354 -19.79 -10.35 5.29
C THR A 354 -19.36 -8.99 5.84
N GLY A 355 -20.06 -8.48 6.86
CA GLY A 355 -19.70 -7.25 7.55
C GLY A 355 -18.35 -7.30 8.26
N LEU A 356 -18.02 -8.42 8.93
CA LEU A 356 -16.71 -8.65 9.56
C LEU A 356 -15.59 -8.64 8.50
N LEU A 357 -15.76 -9.42 7.43
CA LEU A 357 -14.78 -9.52 6.34
C LEU A 357 -14.57 -8.16 5.68
N ARG A 358 -15.65 -7.43 5.36
CA ARG A 358 -15.59 -6.10 4.73
C ARG A 358 -14.87 -5.08 5.63
N ARG A 359 -15.24 -4.98 6.90
CA ARG A 359 -14.68 -3.98 7.83
C ARG A 359 -13.19 -4.17 8.12
N HIS A 360 -12.70 -5.40 8.02
CA HIS A 360 -11.32 -5.75 8.31
C HIS A 360 -10.50 -6.10 7.06
N ASP A 361 -11.07 -5.90 5.87
CA ASP A 361 -10.40 -6.16 4.57
C ASP A 361 -9.90 -7.61 4.42
N LEU A 362 -10.70 -8.58 4.89
CA LEU A 362 -10.32 -9.99 4.94
C LEU A 362 -10.89 -10.80 3.77
N GLY A 363 -10.08 -11.69 3.20
CA GLY A 363 -10.54 -12.71 2.25
C GLY A 363 -10.85 -12.21 0.84
N ASN A 364 -10.53 -10.96 0.50
CA ASN A 364 -10.82 -10.37 -0.82
C ASN A 364 -10.13 -11.11 -1.97
N VAL A 365 -8.86 -11.48 -1.81
CA VAL A 365 -8.07 -12.19 -2.84
C VAL A 365 -8.71 -13.52 -3.24
N TYR A 366 -9.37 -14.18 -2.28
CA TYR A 366 -10.04 -15.47 -2.49
C TYR A 366 -11.54 -15.32 -2.78
N GLY A 367 -12.05 -14.10 -2.94
CA GLY A 367 -13.47 -13.84 -3.16
C GLY A 367 -14.38 -14.38 -2.05
N LEU A 368 -13.88 -14.50 -0.82
CA LEU A 368 -14.62 -15.14 0.28
C LEU A 368 -15.93 -14.41 0.59
N ARG A 369 -15.87 -13.08 0.66
CA ARG A 369 -17.04 -12.22 0.87
C ARG A 369 -18.09 -12.45 -0.22
N TRP A 370 -17.67 -12.40 -1.48
CA TRP A 370 -18.53 -12.59 -2.64
C TRP A 370 -19.19 -13.97 -2.64
N THR A 371 -18.42 -15.01 -2.29
CA THR A 371 -18.93 -16.38 -2.15
C THR A 371 -20.02 -16.46 -1.09
N ILE A 372 -19.81 -15.83 0.07
CA ILE A 372 -20.79 -15.78 1.16
C ILE A 372 -22.05 -15.00 0.75
N GLU A 373 -21.89 -13.86 0.08
CA GLU A 373 -23.00 -13.06 -0.47
C GLU A 373 -23.83 -13.90 -1.48
N HIS A 374 -23.21 -14.68 -2.37
CA HIS A 374 -23.92 -15.55 -3.32
C HIS A 374 -24.66 -16.70 -2.65
N LEU A 375 -24.09 -17.26 -1.57
CA LEU A 375 -24.76 -18.29 -0.78
C LEU A 375 -25.98 -17.70 -0.07
N GLN A 376 -25.88 -16.48 0.43
CA GLN A 376 -27.01 -15.75 1.00
C GLN A 376 -28.12 -15.53 -0.04
N ASP A 377 -27.76 -15.10 -1.26
CA ASP A 377 -28.71 -14.91 -2.36
C ASP A 377 -29.39 -16.23 -2.80
N ALA A 378 -28.68 -17.35 -2.66
CA ALA A 378 -29.23 -18.70 -2.88
C ALA A 378 -30.16 -19.17 -1.74
N GLY A 379 -30.36 -18.37 -0.70
CA GLY A 379 -31.21 -18.66 0.45
C GLY A 379 -30.54 -19.51 1.54
N MET A 380 -29.21 -19.66 1.50
CA MET A 380 -28.46 -20.30 2.58
C MET A 380 -28.31 -19.35 3.77
N GLY A 381 -28.04 -19.90 4.94
CA GLY A 381 -27.69 -19.11 6.12
C GLY A 381 -26.86 -19.89 7.14
N MET A 382 -26.53 -19.25 8.26
CA MET A 382 -25.80 -19.83 9.37
C MET A 382 -26.75 -20.47 10.41
N GLU A 383 -26.20 -21.24 11.35
CA GLU A 383 -26.97 -21.91 12.42
C GLU A 383 -27.77 -20.92 13.28
N GLY A 384 -27.30 -19.67 13.41
CA GLY A 384 -27.99 -18.60 14.13
C GLY A 384 -29.24 -18.05 13.41
N GLU A 385 -29.47 -18.42 12.15
CA GLU A 385 -30.59 -17.91 11.34
C GLU A 385 -31.79 -18.87 11.38
N GLN A 386 -33.01 -18.32 11.43
CA GLN A 386 -34.25 -19.10 11.54
C GLN A 386 -34.66 -19.73 10.18
N LEU A 387 -33.81 -20.60 9.65
CA LEU A 387 -33.98 -21.26 8.36
C LEU A 387 -34.35 -22.74 8.51
N ARG A 388 -34.81 -23.36 7.41
CA ARG A 388 -34.98 -24.82 7.40
C ARG A 388 -33.59 -25.49 7.43
N PRO A 389 -33.44 -26.67 8.07
CA PRO A 389 -32.14 -27.33 8.21
C PRO A 389 -31.37 -27.53 6.90
N GLU A 390 -32.08 -27.75 5.79
CA GLU A 390 -31.51 -27.95 4.46
C GLU A 390 -30.80 -26.70 3.89
N TYR A 391 -31.13 -25.51 4.40
CA TYR A 391 -30.55 -24.23 4.01
C TYR A 391 -29.51 -23.72 5.03
N ILE A 392 -29.28 -24.44 6.12
CA ILE A 392 -28.25 -24.09 7.11
C ILE A 392 -26.90 -24.59 6.61
N MET A 393 -25.96 -23.67 6.52
CA MET A 393 -24.58 -23.90 6.11
C MET A 393 -23.78 -24.48 7.28
N ASP A 394 -23.87 -25.80 7.45
CA ASP A 394 -23.00 -26.54 8.37
C ASP A 394 -21.74 -27.01 7.65
N ASN A 395 -20.85 -26.07 7.36
CA ASN A 395 -19.58 -26.35 6.70
C ASN A 395 -18.40 -26.02 7.62
N ARG A 396 -17.72 -27.08 8.10
CA ARG A 396 -16.56 -26.96 8.99
C ARG A 396 -15.42 -26.11 8.43
N PHE A 397 -15.21 -26.10 7.12
CA PHE A 397 -14.18 -25.27 6.51
C PHE A 397 -14.54 -23.79 6.60
N ILE A 398 -15.77 -23.41 6.27
CA ILE A 398 -16.25 -22.02 6.39
C ILE A 398 -16.26 -21.55 7.84
N GLN A 399 -16.75 -22.38 8.77
CA GLN A 399 -16.71 -22.09 10.21
C GLN A 399 -15.28 -21.81 10.68
N ARG A 400 -14.30 -22.64 10.29
CA ARG A 400 -12.88 -22.40 10.61
C ARG A 400 -12.33 -21.12 10.00
N LEU A 401 -12.70 -20.78 8.77
CA LEU A 401 -12.28 -19.52 8.15
C LEU A 401 -12.79 -18.32 8.95
N ILE A 402 -14.04 -18.38 9.42
CA ILE A 402 -14.64 -17.34 10.26
C ILE A 402 -13.93 -17.28 11.62
N GLU A 403 -13.67 -18.41 12.27
CA GLU A 403 -12.92 -18.48 13.53
C GLU A 403 -11.52 -17.86 13.38
N PHE A 404 -10.82 -18.15 12.27
CA PHE A 404 -9.52 -17.53 11.99
C PHE A 404 -9.63 -16.04 11.74
N ALA A 405 -10.64 -15.58 11.00
CA ALA A 405 -10.89 -14.15 10.81
C ALA A 405 -11.14 -13.45 12.15
N GLN A 406 -11.97 -14.03 13.02
CA GLN A 406 -12.24 -13.51 14.37
C GLN A 406 -10.97 -13.49 15.23
N ALA A 407 -10.21 -14.59 15.27
CA ALA A 407 -8.98 -14.68 16.03
C ALA A 407 -7.92 -13.68 15.55
N HIS A 408 -7.81 -13.48 14.24
CA HIS A 408 -6.92 -12.49 13.64
C HIS A 408 -7.29 -11.07 14.09
N VAL A 409 -8.55 -10.68 13.96
CA VAL A 409 -9.00 -9.34 14.37
C VAL A 409 -8.88 -9.11 15.87
N LEU A 410 -9.23 -10.11 16.69
CA LEU A 410 -9.06 -10.03 18.15
C LEU A 410 -7.58 -9.91 18.53
N SER A 411 -6.68 -10.57 17.79
CA SER A 411 -5.24 -10.41 17.95
C SER A 411 -4.78 -8.99 17.62
N GLU A 412 -5.26 -8.38 16.54
CA GLU A 412 -4.97 -6.98 16.20
C GLU A 412 -5.46 -6.01 17.29
N ILE A 413 -6.68 -6.21 17.81
CA ILE A 413 -7.23 -5.40 18.91
C ILE A 413 -6.37 -5.55 20.17
N LYS A 414 -6.01 -6.79 20.54
CA LYS A 414 -5.21 -7.08 21.74
C LYS A 414 -3.78 -6.54 21.64
N ASN A 415 -3.13 -6.77 20.49
CA ASN A 415 -1.71 -6.58 20.33
C ASN A 415 -1.33 -5.23 19.72
N ASP A 416 -2.23 -4.53 19.04
CA ASP A 416 -1.94 -3.23 18.42
C ASP A 416 -2.96 -2.14 18.75
N ALA A 417 -4.01 -2.49 19.51
CA ALA A 417 -5.13 -1.61 19.82
C ALA A 417 -5.82 -1.07 18.55
N ARG A 418 -5.84 -1.86 17.46
CA ARG A 418 -6.53 -1.56 16.19
C ARG A 418 -8.05 -1.63 16.35
N ILE A 419 -8.62 -0.64 17.04
CA ILE A 419 -10.05 -0.59 17.39
C ILE A 419 -10.75 0.38 16.43
N THR A 420 -11.71 -0.11 15.66
CA THR A 420 -12.47 0.73 14.71
C THR A 420 -13.29 1.79 15.42
N ILE A 421 -13.29 3.01 14.90
CA ILE A 421 -14.07 4.14 15.40
C ILE A 421 -15.33 4.29 14.54
N PRO A 422 -16.54 4.15 15.12
CA PRO A 422 -17.79 4.35 14.38
C PRO A 422 -17.89 5.76 13.80
N ASN A 423 -18.46 5.88 12.59
CA ASN A 423 -18.67 7.17 11.89
C ASN A 423 -17.38 7.99 11.67
N ALA A 424 -16.23 7.32 11.60
CA ALA A 424 -14.95 7.94 11.27
C ALA A 424 -14.29 7.20 10.11
N PHE A 425 -13.58 7.97 9.27
CA PHE A 425 -13.04 7.48 8.01
C PHE A 425 -11.57 7.86 7.88
N GLN A 426 -10.80 6.97 7.25
CA GLN A 426 -9.46 7.25 6.77
C GLN A 426 -9.56 7.66 5.30
N LEU A 427 -9.24 8.92 5.02
CA LEU A 427 -9.25 9.51 3.69
C LEU A 427 -7.84 9.95 3.31
N VAL A 428 -7.54 10.01 2.02
CA VAL A 428 -6.30 10.65 1.54
C VAL A 428 -6.40 12.15 1.76
N GLY A 429 -5.33 12.73 2.33
CA GLY A 429 -5.21 14.16 2.52
C GLY A 429 -4.69 14.84 1.28
N CYS A 430 -5.27 15.99 0.92
CA CYS A 430 -4.83 16.82 -0.19
C CYS A 430 -4.99 18.30 0.17
N ALA A 431 -4.33 19.17 -0.59
CA ALA A 431 -4.38 20.61 -0.43
C ALA A 431 -5.34 21.27 -1.43
N ASP A 432 -5.95 22.36 -1.02
CA ASP A 432 -6.82 23.18 -1.86
C ASP A 432 -6.03 23.89 -2.98
N GLU A 433 -6.37 23.62 -4.23
CA GLU A 433 -5.79 24.26 -5.42
C GLU A 433 -6.36 25.65 -5.73
N GLY A 434 -7.39 26.11 -5.00
CA GLY A 434 -7.97 27.45 -5.18
C GLY A 434 -6.93 28.58 -5.27
N PRO A 435 -5.93 28.66 -4.36
CA PRO A 435 -4.85 29.66 -4.47
C PRO A 435 -3.98 29.52 -5.72
N THR A 436 -3.83 28.32 -6.28
CA THR A 436 -3.13 28.10 -7.56
C THR A 436 -3.92 28.75 -8.71
N TYR A 437 -5.25 28.63 -8.72
CA TYR A 437 -6.08 29.30 -9.72
C TYR A 437 -5.95 30.82 -9.63
N ILE A 438 -5.92 31.38 -8.42
CA ILE A 438 -5.70 32.82 -8.22
C ILE A 438 -4.33 33.24 -8.76
N ALA A 439 -3.28 32.47 -8.48
CA ALA A 439 -1.93 32.74 -9.01
C ALA A 439 -1.85 32.64 -10.55
N GLN A 440 -2.76 31.89 -11.18
CA GLN A 440 -2.90 31.78 -12.64
C GLN A 440 -3.73 32.93 -13.26
N GLY A 441 -4.22 33.87 -12.45
CA GLY A 441 -4.90 35.08 -12.92
C GLY A 441 -6.42 35.09 -12.73
N HIS A 442 -7.00 34.07 -12.08
CA HIS A 442 -8.40 34.11 -11.68
C HIS A 442 -8.61 35.17 -10.58
N ASN A 443 -9.74 35.88 -10.63
CA ASN A 443 -10.09 36.87 -9.61
C ASN A 443 -10.35 36.15 -8.26
N PRO A 444 -9.69 36.56 -7.16
CA PRO A 444 -9.90 35.95 -5.83
C PRO A 444 -11.36 35.87 -5.38
N GLU A 445 -12.22 36.81 -5.80
CA GLU A 445 -13.64 36.82 -5.43
C GLU A 445 -14.44 35.72 -6.14
N ASP A 446 -13.95 35.25 -7.28
CA ASP A 446 -14.58 34.23 -8.12
C ASP A 446 -14.08 32.81 -7.82
N VAL A 447 -13.17 32.64 -6.84
CA VAL A 447 -12.62 31.35 -6.43
C VAL A 447 -12.99 31.04 -4.99
N LEU A 448 -13.53 29.85 -4.74
CA LEU A 448 -13.81 29.35 -3.40
C LEU A 448 -12.56 28.65 -2.85
N CYS A 449 -11.93 29.27 -1.86
CA CYS A 449 -10.82 28.70 -1.10
C CYS A 449 -11.23 28.38 0.35
N LEU A 450 -10.65 27.32 0.92
CA LEU A 450 -10.76 26.99 2.34
C LEU A 450 -9.98 27.97 3.21
N LYS A 451 -10.54 28.33 4.37
CA LYS A 451 -9.86 29.18 5.36
C LYS A 451 -9.04 28.35 6.34
N ASP A 452 -8.15 29.02 7.09
CA ASP A 452 -7.44 28.37 8.20
C ASP A 452 -8.46 27.83 9.21
N GLY A 453 -8.28 26.58 9.62
CA GLY A 453 -9.23 25.84 10.47
C GLY A 453 -10.37 25.13 9.71
N GLU A 454 -10.56 25.37 8.41
CA GLU A 454 -11.62 24.76 7.60
C GLU A 454 -11.11 23.60 6.75
N ILE A 455 -11.92 22.55 6.59
CA ILE A 455 -11.65 21.45 5.65
C ILE A 455 -12.89 21.14 4.80
N PHE A 456 -12.66 20.55 3.64
CA PHE A 456 -13.70 19.84 2.90
C PHE A 456 -13.45 18.33 2.99
N ALA A 457 -14.47 17.55 3.34
CA ALA A 457 -14.38 16.10 3.36
C ALA A 457 -15.68 15.50 2.84
N CYS A 458 -15.55 14.64 1.83
CA CYS A 458 -16.65 13.96 1.19
C CYS A 458 -16.36 12.46 1.14
N VAL A 459 -17.30 11.67 1.63
CA VAL A 459 -17.19 10.22 1.73
C VAL A 459 -18.29 9.59 0.89
N GLN A 460 -17.93 8.64 0.03
CA GLN A 460 -18.89 7.87 -0.74
C GLN A 460 -18.49 6.40 -0.68
N LEU A 461 -19.38 5.58 -0.11
CA LEU A 461 -19.19 4.15 0.01
C LEU A 461 -19.46 3.48 -1.34
N PRO A 462 -18.81 2.34 -1.66
CA PRO A 462 -19.02 1.63 -2.93
C PRO A 462 -20.47 1.21 -3.19
N ASP A 463 -21.22 0.93 -2.12
CA ASP A 463 -22.58 0.38 -2.18
C ASP A 463 -23.66 1.48 -2.21
N THR A 464 -23.26 2.76 -2.19
CA THR A 464 -24.19 3.90 -2.10
C THR A 464 -23.85 4.96 -3.12
N ASP A 465 -24.85 5.40 -3.89
CA ASP A 465 -24.68 6.51 -4.84
C ASP A 465 -24.70 7.88 -4.14
N GLU A 466 -25.13 7.94 -2.88
CA GLU A 466 -25.24 9.18 -2.14
C GLU A 466 -23.95 9.53 -1.39
N PRO A 467 -23.28 10.64 -1.74
CA PRO A 467 -22.12 11.11 -1.01
C PRO A 467 -22.49 11.76 0.33
N ILE A 468 -21.73 11.43 1.37
CA ILE A 468 -21.80 12.00 2.70
C ILE A 468 -20.80 13.16 2.79
N TYR A 469 -21.30 14.38 2.92
CA TYR A 469 -20.47 15.56 3.17
C TYR A 469 -20.37 15.82 4.67
N LEU A 470 -19.16 15.78 5.20
CA LEU A 470 -18.95 16.08 6.62
C LEU A 470 -19.16 17.58 6.86
N ARG A 471 -19.94 17.90 7.90
CA ARG A 471 -20.25 19.29 8.27
C ARG A 471 -20.16 19.48 9.78
N GLY A 472 -19.58 20.59 10.20
CA GLY A 472 -19.45 20.97 11.60
C GLY A 472 -18.06 20.65 12.17
N PHE A 473 -17.93 20.65 13.49
CA PHE A 473 -16.66 20.34 14.14
C PHE A 473 -16.32 18.86 14.02
N VAL A 474 -15.14 18.58 13.47
CA VAL A 474 -14.58 17.23 13.36
C VAL A 474 -13.14 17.20 13.86
N THR A 475 -12.64 16.00 14.13
CA THR A 475 -11.24 15.77 14.51
C THR A 475 -10.51 15.13 13.35
N ILE A 476 -9.39 15.71 12.95
CA ILE A 476 -8.47 15.16 11.96
C ILE A 476 -7.18 14.75 12.66
N SER A 477 -6.57 13.67 12.17
CA SER A 477 -5.29 13.21 12.69
C SER A 477 -4.51 12.47 11.62
N ARG A 478 -3.19 12.41 11.75
CA ARG A 478 -2.31 11.72 10.81
C ARG A 478 -1.31 10.84 11.55
N SER A 479 -1.13 9.60 11.08
CA SER A 479 -0.10 8.69 11.59
C SER A 479 1.27 9.03 10.97
N PRO A 480 2.39 8.93 11.71
CA PRO A 480 2.50 8.50 13.11
C PRO A 480 2.13 9.59 14.12
N TYR A 481 1.54 9.17 15.24
CA TYR A 481 1.11 10.07 16.33
C TYR A 481 2.22 10.18 17.38
N LEU A 482 2.84 11.35 17.49
CA LEU A 482 3.97 11.63 18.38
C LEU A 482 3.73 12.84 19.29
N HIS A 483 2.93 13.79 18.85
CA HIS A 483 2.68 15.05 19.56
C HIS A 483 1.17 15.33 19.64
N PRO A 484 0.66 15.99 20.70
CA PRO A 484 -0.76 16.39 20.79
C PRO A 484 -1.28 17.17 19.59
N GLY A 485 -0.41 17.92 18.93
CA GLY A 485 -0.70 18.66 17.70
C GLY A 485 -0.94 17.79 16.45
N ASP A 486 -0.66 16.49 16.49
CA ASP A 486 -0.97 15.54 15.41
C ASP A 486 -2.48 15.19 15.37
N VAL A 487 -3.23 15.62 16.38
CA VAL A 487 -4.69 15.55 16.44
C VAL A 487 -5.23 16.97 16.53
N GLN A 488 -6.01 17.40 15.54
CA GLN A 488 -6.52 18.76 15.46
C GLN A 488 -8.04 18.76 15.31
N ARG A 489 -8.68 19.76 15.92
CA ARG A 489 -10.12 20.01 15.75
C ARG A 489 -10.31 21.08 14.68
N VAL A 490 -11.11 20.75 13.67
CA VAL A 490 -11.34 21.58 12.48
C VAL A 490 -12.82 21.70 12.19
N TRP A 491 -13.16 22.66 11.33
CA TRP A 491 -14.52 22.85 10.85
C TRP A 491 -14.67 22.27 9.44
N ALA A 492 -15.47 21.22 9.29
CA ALA A 492 -15.85 20.71 7.99
C ALA A 492 -16.97 21.56 7.38
N ILE A 493 -16.74 22.11 6.18
CA ILE A 493 -17.65 23.09 5.58
C ILE A 493 -18.93 22.48 4.99
N GLY A 494 -18.99 21.16 4.80
CA GLY A 494 -20.10 20.47 4.13
C GLY A 494 -20.05 20.57 2.61
N LYS A 495 -21.19 20.32 1.95
CA LYS A 495 -21.34 20.42 0.49
C LYS A 495 -21.28 21.90 0.07
N PRO A 496 -20.38 22.28 -0.86
CA PRO A 496 -20.41 23.61 -1.47
C PRO A 496 -21.80 23.90 -2.08
N LEU A 497 -22.33 25.11 -1.84
CA LEU A 497 -23.67 25.47 -2.28
C LEU A 497 -23.78 25.39 -3.81
N GLU A 498 -24.86 24.80 -4.32
CA GLU A 498 -25.07 24.65 -5.77
C GLU A 498 -25.22 26.00 -6.48
N ASN A 499 -25.78 27.00 -5.79
CA ASN A 499 -25.94 28.35 -6.33
C ASN A 499 -24.66 29.19 -6.24
N ASP A 500 -23.61 28.69 -5.59
CA ASP A 500 -22.31 29.35 -5.54
C ASP A 500 -21.57 29.08 -6.86
N LYS A 501 -21.50 30.11 -7.71
CA LYS A 501 -20.89 30.05 -9.04
C LYS A 501 -19.36 30.16 -9.02
N ARG A 502 -18.75 30.34 -7.84
CA ARG A 502 -17.30 30.42 -7.72
C ARG A 502 -16.65 29.11 -8.15
N LEU A 503 -15.50 29.26 -8.81
CA LEU A 503 -14.63 28.16 -9.15
C LEU A 503 -14.17 27.46 -7.86
N CYS A 504 -14.33 26.14 -7.80
CA CYS A 504 -14.06 25.36 -6.60
C CYS A 504 -13.41 24.02 -6.96
N PHE A 505 -12.12 23.88 -6.63
CA PHE A 505 -11.33 22.68 -6.92
C PHE A 505 -11.96 21.41 -6.35
N PHE A 506 -12.43 21.49 -5.10
CA PHE A 506 -12.82 20.31 -4.35
C PHE A 506 -14.29 19.89 -4.47
N ARG A 507 -15.11 20.64 -5.22
CA ARG A 507 -16.58 20.46 -5.28
C ARG A 507 -17.01 19.03 -5.60
N ASN A 508 -16.33 18.42 -6.57
CA ASN A 508 -16.66 17.11 -7.10
C ASN A 508 -15.70 16.00 -6.64
N LEU A 509 -14.74 16.32 -5.77
CA LEU A 509 -13.86 15.31 -5.19
C LEU A 509 -14.64 14.41 -4.21
N ARG A 510 -14.28 13.13 -4.20
CA ARG A 510 -14.87 12.07 -3.37
C ARG A 510 -13.75 11.28 -2.70
N ASN A 511 -14.03 10.79 -1.50
CA ASN A 511 -13.11 9.97 -0.70
C ASN A 511 -11.76 10.63 -0.41
N VAL A 512 -11.77 11.97 -0.24
CA VAL A 512 -10.62 12.80 0.10
C VAL A 512 -10.94 13.73 1.26
N VAL A 513 -9.91 14.18 1.96
CA VAL A 513 -9.96 15.34 2.85
C VAL A 513 -9.08 16.46 2.30
N VAL A 514 -9.70 17.57 1.93
CA VAL A 514 -9.04 18.75 1.38
C VAL A 514 -8.78 19.73 2.52
N MET A 515 -7.50 20.03 2.71
CA MET A 515 -6.96 20.94 3.69
C MET A 515 -6.69 22.31 3.06
N PRO A 516 -6.75 23.39 3.84
CA PRO A 516 -6.49 24.71 3.32
C PRO A 516 -5.01 24.85 2.98
N SER A 517 -4.70 25.49 1.86
CA SER A 517 -3.32 25.84 1.47
C SER A 517 -2.83 27.10 2.22
N ILE A 518 -3.23 27.24 3.48
CA ILE A 518 -2.86 28.29 4.42
C ILE A 518 -2.92 27.72 5.85
N GLY A 519 -2.24 28.39 6.79
CA GLY A 519 -2.36 28.07 8.21
C GLY A 519 -1.53 26.85 8.66
N LYS A 520 -1.87 26.31 9.84
CA LYS A 520 -1.07 25.26 10.51
C LYS A 520 -1.55 23.83 10.27
N LEU A 521 -2.71 23.69 9.64
CA LEU A 521 -3.31 22.39 9.30
C LEU A 521 -2.55 21.64 8.19
N ALA A 522 -1.67 22.33 7.47
CA ALA A 522 -0.94 21.83 6.33
C ALA A 522 0.56 21.64 6.63
N GLY A 523 0.87 21.18 7.84
CA GLY A 523 2.25 21.00 8.34
C GLY A 523 2.97 19.73 7.86
N SER A 524 2.41 18.97 6.92
CA SER A 524 3.02 17.74 6.39
C SER A 524 2.80 17.58 4.89
N ASP A 525 3.58 16.68 4.29
CA ASP A 525 3.40 16.18 2.93
C ASP A 525 2.02 15.55 2.69
N VAL A 526 1.60 15.58 1.43
CA VAL A 526 0.34 15.01 0.90
C VAL A 526 0.63 13.97 -0.19
N ASP A 527 1.66 13.14 -0.02
CA ASP A 527 2.14 12.20 -1.04
C ASP A 527 1.44 10.82 -1.05
N GLY A 528 0.44 10.62 -0.19
CA GLY A 528 -0.61 9.59 -0.31
C GLY A 528 -0.86 8.70 0.90
#